data_AF-A0A0C2CM54-F1
#
_entry.id   AF-A0A0C2CM54-F1
#
_cell.length_a   1.000
_cell.length_b   1.000
_cell.length_c   1.000
_cell.angle_alpha   90.00
_cell.angle_beta   90.00
_cell.angle_gamma   90.00
#
_symmetry.space_group_name_H-M   'P 1'
#
loop_
_entity.id
_entity.type
_entity.pdbx_description
1 polymer ?
#
loop_
_entity_poly.entity_id
_entity_poly.type
_entity_poly.pdbx_seq_one_letter_code
_entity_poly.pdbx_strand_id
1 'polypeptide(L)'
;MCYRQRINQFPRSTELTRKDKLYDNLARSAAIFGDAYSFAPEYFVTPRDASLLETAMEYSMSDLTFIVKPVSSSQGKGIFFANKANEIPRTEPLLVSRYIENPLLVNGHKFDLRIYVAVTSFFPLITYVYSEGLTRYRGIYCLSQPSPILAKLRVASEKYCSEVDTQDAFVHLTNYSINKNNTNFVRNESMASEDFGHKWTLGALLRHLEKEGMDAK
;
A
#
# COMPACT_ATOMS: atom_id res chain seq x y z
N MET A 1 -10.08 39.58 18.50
CA MET A 1 -9.16 38.74 17.69
C MET A 1 -9.84 37.41 17.42
N CYS A 2 -10.10 37.05 16.17
CA CYS A 2 -10.64 35.75 15.82
C CYS A 2 -9.47 34.77 15.65
N TYR A 3 -9.26 33.88 16.62
CA TYR A 3 -8.25 32.83 16.50
C TYR A 3 -8.72 31.82 15.45
N ARG A 4 -8.03 31.76 14.31
CA ARG A 4 -8.27 30.73 13.29
C ARG A 4 -7.62 29.43 13.75
N GLN A 5 -8.41 28.52 14.28
CA GLN A 5 -7.96 27.17 14.60
C GLN A 5 -7.78 26.36 13.32
N ARG A 6 -6.73 25.53 13.27
CA ARG A 6 -6.49 24.55 12.22
C ARG A 6 -6.21 23.21 12.87
N ILE A 7 -6.82 22.16 12.32
CA ILE A 7 -6.60 20.77 12.73
C ILE A 7 -6.01 20.00 11.55
N ASN A 8 -5.21 18.98 11.82
CA ASN A 8 -4.52 18.19 10.81
C ASN A 8 -5.34 16.96 10.34
N GLN A 9 -6.59 16.83 10.76
CA GLN A 9 -7.48 15.76 10.35
C GLN A 9 -8.87 16.31 10.05
N PHE A 10 -9.45 15.85 8.95
CA PHE A 10 -10.86 16.09 8.67
C PHE A 10 -11.73 15.16 9.51
N PRO A 11 -12.92 15.63 9.96
CA PRO A 11 -13.95 14.76 10.50
C PRO A 11 -14.25 13.60 9.54
N ARG A 12 -14.50 12.41 10.09
CA ARG A 12 -14.82 11.19 9.31
C ARG A 12 -13.73 10.74 8.32
N SER A 13 -12.47 11.11 8.55
CA SER A 13 -11.32 10.58 7.79
C SER A 13 -11.20 9.05 7.85
N THR A 14 -11.87 8.40 8.80
CA THR A 14 -12.01 6.93 8.91
C THR A 14 -12.68 6.28 7.70
N GLU A 15 -13.51 7.00 6.95
CA GLU A 15 -14.13 6.51 5.71
C GLU A 15 -13.08 6.14 4.64
N LEU A 16 -11.91 6.79 4.67
CA LEU A 16 -10.80 6.52 3.75
C LEU A 16 -9.65 5.76 4.41
N THR A 17 -9.51 5.82 5.74
CA THR A 17 -8.34 5.27 6.45
C THR A 17 -8.59 3.92 7.12
N ARG A 18 -9.85 3.56 7.41
CA ARG A 18 -10.20 2.23 7.94
C ARG A 18 -10.46 1.29 6.78
N LYS A 19 -9.89 0.07 6.83
CA LYS A 19 -9.87 -0.83 5.67
C LYS A 19 -11.27 -1.19 5.18
N ASP A 20 -12.10 -1.75 6.06
CA ASP A 20 -13.49 -2.09 5.75
C ASP A 20 -14.27 -0.91 5.13
N LYS A 21 -14.15 0.30 5.70
CA LYS A 21 -14.83 1.49 5.18
C LYS A 21 -14.29 1.97 3.84
N LEU A 22 -12.97 1.94 3.65
CA LEU A 22 -12.35 2.27 2.37
C LEU A 22 -12.87 1.34 1.28
N TYR A 23 -12.86 0.04 1.54
CA TYR A 23 -13.33 -0.96 0.59
C TYR A 23 -14.84 -0.84 0.33
N ASP A 24 -15.69 -0.65 1.36
CA ASP A 24 -17.12 -0.34 1.17
C ASP A 24 -17.33 0.92 0.28
N ASN A 25 -16.48 1.95 0.45
CA ASN A 25 -16.51 3.16 -0.37
C ASN A 25 -16.05 2.91 -1.82
N LEU A 26 -15.06 2.04 -2.02
CA LEU A 26 -14.63 1.61 -3.35
C LEU A 26 -15.72 0.81 -4.06
N ALA A 27 -16.42 -0.12 -3.38
CA ALA A 27 -17.58 -0.84 -3.95
C ALA A 27 -18.65 0.13 -4.45
N ARG A 28 -19.06 1.08 -3.59
CA ARG A 28 -20.07 2.09 -3.94
C ARG A 28 -19.63 2.94 -5.12
N SER A 29 -18.36 3.30 -5.18
CA SER A 29 -17.82 4.12 -6.27
C SER A 29 -17.74 3.31 -7.57
N ALA A 30 -17.31 2.04 -7.52
CA ALA A 30 -17.28 1.15 -8.68
C ALA A 30 -18.69 0.91 -9.26
N ALA A 31 -19.72 0.79 -8.41
CA ALA A 31 -21.10 0.66 -8.87
C ALA A 31 -21.62 1.90 -9.65
N ILE A 32 -21.04 3.08 -9.41
CA ILE A 32 -21.43 4.35 -10.04
C ILE A 32 -20.53 4.67 -11.25
N PHE A 33 -19.22 4.47 -11.11
CA PHE A 33 -18.20 4.93 -12.04
C PHE A 33 -17.49 3.79 -12.80
N GLY A 34 -17.86 2.54 -12.54
CA GLY A 34 -17.36 1.36 -13.25
C GLY A 34 -15.84 1.20 -13.19
N ASP A 35 -15.24 1.01 -14.36
CA ASP A 35 -13.83 0.64 -14.54
C ASP A 35 -12.83 1.64 -13.97
N ALA A 36 -13.23 2.90 -13.72
CA ALA A 36 -12.40 3.88 -13.01
C ALA A 36 -11.95 3.39 -11.61
N TYR A 37 -12.66 2.42 -11.02
CA TYR A 37 -12.37 1.81 -9.72
C TYR A 37 -11.91 0.35 -9.80
N SER A 38 -11.54 -0.14 -10.99
CA SER A 38 -11.03 -1.52 -11.21
C SER A 38 -9.58 -1.75 -10.71
N PHE A 39 -8.97 -0.74 -10.10
CA PHE A 39 -7.59 -0.80 -9.59
C PHE A 39 -7.46 -1.57 -8.26
N ALA A 40 -8.56 -1.83 -7.56
CA ALA A 40 -8.56 -2.60 -6.32
C ALA A 40 -8.70 -4.09 -6.62
N PRO A 41 -7.84 -4.97 -6.05
CA PRO A 41 -8.05 -6.42 -6.13
C PRO A 41 -9.41 -6.80 -5.51
N GLU A 42 -9.95 -7.93 -5.92
CA GLU A 42 -11.15 -8.52 -5.30
C GLU A 42 -10.98 -8.66 -3.78
N TYR A 43 -12.07 -8.45 -3.05
CA TYR A 43 -12.07 -8.44 -1.59
C TYR A 43 -13.43 -8.78 -0.99
N PHE A 44 -13.39 -9.18 0.27
CA PHE A 44 -14.53 -9.57 1.10
C PHE A 44 -14.29 -9.08 2.53
N VAL A 45 -15.35 -8.63 3.21
CA VAL A 45 -15.29 -8.28 4.64
C VAL A 45 -16.04 -9.34 5.44
N THR A 46 -15.31 -10.20 6.15
CA THR A 46 -15.93 -11.21 7.03
C THR A 46 -16.36 -10.58 8.35
N PRO A 47 -17.35 -11.15 9.08
CA PRO A 47 -18.18 -12.30 8.67
C PRO A 47 -19.29 -11.94 7.68
N ARG A 48 -19.50 -10.66 7.37
CA ARG A 48 -20.60 -10.17 6.50
C ARG A 48 -20.62 -10.86 5.13
N ASP A 49 -19.46 -10.97 4.50
CA ASP A 49 -19.33 -11.46 3.12
C ASP A 49 -18.83 -12.92 3.06
N ALA A 50 -18.97 -13.70 4.15
CA ALA A 50 -18.39 -15.04 4.27
C ALA A 50 -18.89 -16.03 3.20
N SER A 51 -20.19 -16.04 2.88
CA SER A 51 -20.75 -16.94 1.87
C SER A 51 -20.29 -16.60 0.45
N LEU A 52 -20.08 -15.31 0.16
CA LEU A 52 -19.53 -14.85 -1.12
C LEU A 52 -18.06 -15.24 -1.24
N LEU A 53 -17.31 -15.12 -0.14
CA LEU A 53 -15.92 -15.56 -0.06
C LEU A 53 -15.80 -17.08 -0.27
N GLU A 54 -16.63 -17.88 0.38
CA GLU A 54 -16.67 -19.34 0.18
C GLU A 54 -16.89 -19.68 -1.29
N THR A 55 -17.89 -19.04 -1.93
CA THR A 55 -18.16 -19.20 -3.35
C THR A 55 -16.94 -18.81 -4.19
N ALA A 56 -16.32 -17.65 -3.94
CA ALA A 56 -15.16 -17.20 -4.70
C ALA A 56 -13.95 -18.16 -4.57
N MET A 57 -13.75 -18.73 -3.39
CA MET A 57 -12.66 -19.68 -3.13
C MET A 57 -12.94 -21.08 -3.70
N GLU A 58 -14.20 -21.53 -3.73
CA GLU A 58 -14.59 -22.84 -4.28
C GLU A 58 -14.63 -22.89 -5.81
N TYR A 59 -15.08 -21.81 -6.45
CA TYR A 59 -15.19 -21.74 -7.92
C TYR A 59 -13.83 -21.56 -8.61
N SER A 60 -12.79 -21.22 -7.87
CA SER A 60 -11.45 -21.08 -8.41
C SER A 60 -10.84 -22.44 -8.73
N MET A 61 -10.69 -22.76 -10.02
CA MET A 61 -9.98 -23.97 -10.50
C MET A 61 -8.46 -23.94 -10.22
N SER A 62 -7.93 -22.81 -9.77
CA SER A 62 -6.55 -22.60 -9.33
C SER A 62 -6.47 -22.34 -7.83
N ASP A 63 -5.35 -22.67 -7.20
CA ASP A 63 -5.04 -22.34 -5.80
C ASP A 63 -4.85 -20.82 -5.62
N LEU A 64 -5.94 -20.04 -5.73
CA LEU A 64 -5.89 -18.60 -5.51
C LEU A 64 -5.52 -18.32 -4.06
N THR A 65 -4.49 -17.50 -3.89
CA THR A 65 -4.06 -17.07 -2.56
C THR A 65 -4.79 -15.78 -2.17
N PHE A 66 -5.31 -15.75 -0.95
CA PHE A 66 -5.89 -14.55 -0.34
C PHE A 66 -5.00 -14.05 0.79
N ILE A 67 -4.89 -12.73 0.91
CA ILE A 67 -4.26 -12.06 2.04
C ILE A 67 -5.32 -11.55 3.00
N VAL A 68 -5.26 -12.02 4.25
CA VAL A 68 -6.22 -11.71 5.31
C VAL A 68 -5.63 -10.66 6.24
N LYS A 69 -6.42 -9.63 6.54
CA LYS A 69 -5.97 -8.44 7.30
C LYS A 69 -7.02 -8.05 8.34
N PRO A 70 -6.64 -7.81 9.61
CA PRO A 70 -7.57 -7.27 10.58
C PRO A 70 -7.98 -5.83 10.21
N VAL A 71 -9.27 -5.50 10.34
CA VAL A 71 -9.81 -4.22 9.87
C VAL A 71 -9.20 -3.01 10.59
N SER A 72 -9.01 -3.11 11.91
CA SER A 72 -8.56 -2.05 12.81
C SER A 72 -7.08 -2.14 13.21
N SER A 73 -6.32 -3.09 12.65
CA SER A 73 -4.89 -3.26 12.94
C SER A 73 -4.00 -2.45 11.97
N SER A 74 -2.75 -2.21 12.39
CA SER A 74 -1.71 -1.56 11.59
C SER A 74 -0.36 -2.28 11.74
N GLN A 75 0.68 -1.81 11.04
CA GLN A 75 2.05 -2.35 11.14
C GLN A 75 2.24 -3.81 10.70
N GLY A 76 1.29 -4.36 9.96
CA GLY A 76 1.35 -5.74 9.47
C GLY A 76 1.01 -6.81 10.51
N LYS A 77 0.54 -6.41 11.70
CA LYS A 77 0.18 -7.35 12.76
C LYS A 77 -1.11 -8.10 12.43
N GLY A 78 -1.08 -9.43 12.56
CA GLY A 78 -2.22 -10.31 12.31
C GLY A 78 -2.53 -10.52 10.82
N ILE A 79 -1.61 -10.16 9.92
CA ILE A 79 -1.73 -10.49 8.50
C ILE A 79 -1.29 -11.93 8.30
N PHE A 80 -2.09 -12.71 7.57
CA PHE A 80 -1.76 -14.07 7.16
C PHE A 80 -2.35 -14.35 5.78
N PHE A 81 -1.97 -15.47 5.20
CA PHE A 81 -2.46 -15.93 3.91
C PHE A 81 -3.40 -17.11 4.09
N ALA A 82 -4.41 -17.19 3.24
CA ALA A 82 -5.37 -18.28 3.24
C ALA A 82 -5.68 -18.69 1.80
N ASN A 83 -5.73 -20.00 1.57
CA ASN A 83 -6.13 -20.60 0.30
C ASN A 83 -7.48 -21.31 0.43
N LYS A 84 -7.97 -21.50 1.66
CA LYS A 84 -9.29 -22.10 1.92
C LYS A 84 -10.11 -21.26 2.90
N ALA A 85 -11.43 -21.22 2.69
CA ALA A 85 -12.34 -20.43 3.50
C ALA A 85 -12.39 -20.88 4.98
N ASN A 86 -12.05 -22.14 5.28
CA ASN A 86 -12.01 -22.67 6.65
C ASN A 86 -10.78 -22.21 7.45
N GLU A 87 -9.73 -21.68 6.79
CA GLU A 87 -8.55 -21.10 7.43
C GLU A 87 -8.84 -19.70 7.99
N ILE A 88 -9.97 -19.09 7.62
CA ILE A 88 -10.30 -17.70 7.94
C ILE A 88 -11.27 -17.67 9.14
N PRO A 89 -10.86 -17.07 10.27
CA PRO A 89 -11.74 -16.92 11.43
C PRO A 89 -13.00 -16.12 11.10
N ARG A 90 -14.14 -16.57 11.63
CA ARG A 90 -15.44 -15.89 11.48
C ARG A 90 -15.86 -15.08 12.69
N THR A 91 -15.03 -15.06 13.73
CA THR A 91 -15.32 -14.46 15.03
C THR A 91 -15.07 -12.96 15.06
N GLU A 92 -14.20 -12.45 14.19
CA GLU A 92 -13.83 -11.04 14.16
C GLU A 92 -13.91 -10.47 12.74
N PRO A 93 -14.08 -9.13 12.60
CA PRO A 93 -14.10 -8.51 11.29
C PRO A 93 -12.72 -8.54 10.62
N LEU A 94 -12.61 -9.24 9.49
CA LEU A 94 -11.40 -9.31 8.69
C LEU A 94 -11.67 -8.80 7.27
N LEU A 95 -10.69 -8.12 6.70
CA LEU A 95 -10.64 -7.86 5.28
C LEU A 95 -9.85 -8.99 4.62
N VAL A 96 -10.50 -9.73 3.73
CA VAL A 96 -9.89 -10.75 2.88
C VAL A 96 -9.77 -10.18 1.49
N SER A 97 -8.60 -10.25 0.85
CA SER A 97 -8.41 -9.70 -0.50
C SER A 97 -7.53 -10.62 -1.32
N ARG A 98 -7.81 -10.71 -2.63
CA ARG A 98 -7.02 -11.52 -3.57
C ARG A 98 -5.57 -11.04 -3.53
N TYR A 99 -4.65 -11.97 -3.32
CA TYR A 99 -3.24 -11.67 -3.29
C TYR A 99 -2.72 -11.39 -4.71
N ILE A 100 -1.82 -10.42 -4.83
CA ILE A 100 -1.17 -10.10 -6.10
C ILE A 100 0.08 -10.98 -6.20
N GLU A 101 -0.05 -12.09 -6.91
CA GLU A 101 0.99 -13.12 -7.05
C GLU A 101 2.12 -12.74 -7.99
N ASN A 102 1.86 -11.86 -8.96
CA ASN A 102 2.84 -11.37 -9.93
C ASN A 102 3.08 -9.85 -9.75
N PRO A 103 3.65 -9.41 -8.61
CA PRO A 103 3.99 -8.00 -8.42
C PRO A 103 5.19 -7.60 -9.28
N LEU A 104 5.26 -6.31 -9.63
CA LEU A 104 6.51 -5.75 -10.15
C LEU A 104 7.61 -5.87 -9.07
N LEU A 105 8.81 -6.27 -9.49
CA LEU A 105 9.95 -6.49 -8.59
C LEU A 105 11.05 -5.48 -8.90
N VAL A 106 11.78 -5.07 -7.86
CA VAL A 106 13.03 -4.30 -7.99
C VAL A 106 14.16 -5.19 -7.48
N ASN A 107 15.13 -5.50 -8.33
CA ASN A 107 16.24 -6.42 -8.02
C ASN A 107 15.77 -7.81 -7.50
N GLY A 108 14.59 -8.26 -7.92
CA GLY A 108 13.99 -9.52 -7.46
C GLY A 108 13.27 -9.44 -6.11
N HIS A 109 13.10 -8.25 -5.53
CA HIS A 109 12.37 -8.04 -4.29
C HIS A 109 11.01 -7.38 -4.53
N LYS A 110 10.01 -7.81 -3.76
CA LYS A 110 8.69 -7.18 -3.73
C LYS A 110 8.77 -5.82 -3.05
N PHE A 111 8.00 -4.85 -3.53
CA PHE A 111 7.97 -3.51 -2.94
C PHE A 111 6.56 -2.89 -2.85
N ASP A 112 6.40 -1.90 -1.96
CA ASP A 112 5.25 -1.00 -1.91
C ASP A 112 5.65 0.47 -2.03
N LEU A 113 4.73 1.28 -2.56
CA LEU A 113 4.89 2.72 -2.69
C LEU A 113 4.16 3.45 -1.57
N ARG A 114 4.89 4.30 -0.84
CA ARG A 114 4.29 5.26 0.08
C ARG A 114 4.20 6.64 -0.55
N ILE A 115 3.03 6.98 -1.09
CA ILE A 115 2.71 8.31 -1.63
C ILE A 115 2.05 9.16 -0.54
N TYR A 116 2.48 10.42 -0.40
CA TYR A 116 1.89 11.37 0.53
C TYR A 116 0.94 12.30 -0.21
N VAL A 117 -0.29 12.40 0.28
CA VAL A 117 -1.33 13.28 -0.25
C VAL A 117 -1.82 14.20 0.85
N ALA A 118 -1.78 15.51 0.61
CA ALA A 118 -2.33 16.52 1.50
C ALA A 118 -3.66 17.03 0.92
N VAL A 119 -4.76 16.77 1.62
CA VAL A 119 -6.05 17.38 1.34
C VAL A 119 -6.15 18.63 2.21
N THR A 120 -6.44 19.79 1.63
CA THR A 120 -6.55 21.05 2.39
C THR A 120 -7.97 21.57 2.44
N SER A 121 -8.83 21.11 1.53
CA SER A 121 -10.24 21.43 1.50
C SER A 121 -11.00 20.33 0.75
N PHE A 122 -12.24 20.06 1.16
CA PHE A 122 -13.18 19.19 0.43
C PHE A 122 -14.27 20.00 -0.30
N PHE A 123 -14.43 21.29 0.04
CA PHE A 123 -15.41 22.19 -0.57
C PHE A 123 -14.83 23.61 -0.71
N PRO A 124 -14.18 23.95 -1.84
CA PRO A 124 -13.90 23.07 -2.99
C PRO A 124 -12.85 22.00 -2.68
N LEU A 125 -12.82 20.90 -3.43
CA LEU A 125 -11.80 19.86 -3.26
C LEU A 125 -10.43 20.40 -3.68
N ILE A 126 -9.47 20.44 -2.76
CA ILE A 126 -8.09 20.84 -3.01
C ILE A 126 -7.16 19.77 -2.43
N THR A 127 -6.50 19.05 -3.34
CA THR A 127 -5.57 17.96 -3.04
C THR A 127 -4.19 18.23 -3.62
N TYR A 128 -3.16 17.86 -2.87
CA TYR A 128 -1.76 17.96 -3.29
C TYR A 128 -1.11 16.59 -3.15
N VAL A 129 -0.57 16.05 -4.24
CA VAL A 129 0.26 14.84 -4.22
C VAL A 129 1.71 15.28 -4.10
N TYR A 130 2.43 14.73 -3.12
CA TYR A 130 3.84 15.05 -2.93
C TYR A 130 4.68 14.28 -3.95
N SER A 131 5.38 15.00 -4.83
CA SER A 131 6.09 14.45 -6.00
C SER A 131 7.56 14.09 -5.75
N GLU A 132 8.08 14.32 -4.54
CA GLU A 132 9.52 14.32 -4.20
C GLU A 132 10.36 15.37 -4.93
N GLY A 133 10.93 16.32 -4.16
CA GLY A 133 12.04 17.17 -4.58
C GLY A 133 11.75 18.13 -5.75
N LEU A 134 11.45 19.39 -5.40
CA LEU A 134 11.59 20.60 -6.23
C LEU A 134 12.07 20.38 -7.68
N THR A 135 11.12 20.23 -8.60
CA THR A 135 11.33 20.62 -10.01
C THR A 135 10.11 21.39 -10.50
N ARG A 136 9.94 22.61 -10.00
CA ARG A 136 9.16 23.64 -10.69
C ARG A 136 10.07 24.23 -11.78
N TYR A 137 10.13 23.59 -12.95
CA TYR A 137 10.59 24.28 -14.16
C TYR A 137 9.48 25.23 -14.65
N ARG A 138 9.38 26.36 -13.96
CA ARG A 138 9.01 27.71 -14.42
C ARG A 138 8.78 28.57 -13.17
N GLY A 139 9.84 29.29 -12.79
CA GLY A 139 9.78 30.39 -11.83
C GLY A 139 9.75 30.00 -10.34
N ILE A 140 10.94 30.00 -9.72
CA ILE A 140 11.18 30.46 -8.34
C ILE A 140 10.57 29.58 -7.20
N TYR A 141 11.40 28.69 -6.62
CA TYR A 141 12.07 28.81 -5.30
C TYR A 141 12.74 27.48 -4.94
N CYS A 142 14.06 27.52 -4.70
CA CYS A 142 14.81 26.48 -3.99
C CYS A 142 14.50 26.53 -2.50
N LEU A 143 14.32 25.38 -1.85
CA LEU A 143 14.54 25.23 -0.42
C LEU A 143 15.46 24.03 -0.21
N SER A 144 16.68 24.35 0.19
CA SER A 144 17.78 23.46 0.52
C SER A 144 17.55 22.77 1.87
N GLN A 145 16.52 21.94 1.99
CA GLN A 145 16.42 20.93 3.06
C GLN A 145 15.48 19.81 2.58
N PRO A 146 15.94 18.56 2.45
CA PRO A 146 15.02 17.44 2.23
C PRO A 146 14.10 17.30 3.44
N SER A 147 12.81 17.51 3.24
CA SER A 147 11.80 17.33 4.28
C SER A 147 11.76 15.86 4.72
N PRO A 148 11.59 15.55 6.03
CA PRO A 148 11.59 14.17 6.54
C PRO A 148 10.44 13.29 6.00
N ILE A 149 9.45 13.90 5.35
CA ILE A 149 8.24 13.27 4.79
C ILE A 149 8.46 12.97 3.29
N LEU A 150 9.46 12.13 3.00
CA LEU A 150 9.74 11.63 1.64
C LEU A 150 8.77 10.51 1.26
N ALA A 151 8.25 10.52 0.03
CA ALA A 151 7.52 9.40 -0.55
C ALA A 151 8.50 8.25 -0.77
N LYS A 152 8.26 7.14 -0.08
CA LYS A 152 9.27 6.09 0.10
C LYS A 152 8.83 4.80 -0.55
N LEU A 153 9.70 4.24 -1.38
CA LEU A 153 9.68 2.83 -1.69
C LEU A 153 10.01 2.04 -0.42
N ARG A 154 9.28 0.95 -0.18
CA ARG A 154 9.67 -0.05 0.82
C ARG A 154 9.84 -1.38 0.14
N VAL A 155 10.98 -1.99 0.36
CA VAL A 155 11.36 -3.25 -0.27
C VAL A 155 11.35 -4.34 0.80
N ALA A 156 10.81 -5.50 0.45
CA ALA A 156 10.87 -6.71 1.25
C ALA A 156 12.33 -7.15 1.42
N SER A 157 12.72 -7.62 2.60
CA SER A 157 14.13 -7.95 2.89
C SER A 157 14.60 -9.24 2.22
N GLU A 158 13.67 -10.10 1.81
CA GLU A 158 13.95 -11.34 1.07
C GLU A 158 13.51 -11.23 -0.39
N LYS A 159 14.12 -12.06 -1.25
CA LYS A 159 13.75 -12.14 -2.66
C LYS A 159 12.38 -12.77 -2.84
N TYR A 160 11.63 -12.24 -3.80
CA TYR A 160 10.31 -12.76 -4.13
C TYR A 160 10.41 -14.12 -4.80
N CYS A 161 9.69 -15.09 -4.24
CA CYS A 161 9.47 -16.39 -4.86
C CYS A 161 7.99 -16.74 -4.74
N SER A 162 7.37 -17.14 -5.85
CA SER A 162 5.95 -17.52 -5.90
C SER A 162 5.69 -18.91 -5.33
N GLU A 163 6.71 -19.77 -5.30
CA GLU A 163 6.60 -21.19 -4.89
C GLU A 163 7.04 -21.44 -3.44
N VAL A 164 7.73 -20.47 -2.83
CA VAL A 164 8.31 -20.63 -1.49
C VAL A 164 7.40 -19.96 -0.47
N ASP A 165 6.65 -20.80 0.21
CA ASP A 165 5.98 -20.60 1.50
C ASP A 165 5.36 -19.22 1.74
N THR A 166 4.05 -19.11 1.53
CA THR A 166 3.24 -17.94 1.90
C THR A 166 3.35 -17.55 3.38
N GLN A 167 3.96 -18.39 4.23
CA GLN A 167 4.23 -18.07 5.63
C GLN A 167 5.40 -17.10 5.83
N ASP A 168 6.31 -16.93 4.86
CA ASP A 168 7.42 -15.98 5.03
C ASP A 168 6.97 -14.53 4.83
N ALA A 169 6.66 -13.88 5.95
CA ALA A 169 6.28 -12.48 6.02
C ALA A 169 7.35 -11.53 5.45
N PHE A 170 8.65 -11.90 5.46
CA PHE A 170 9.74 -11.04 4.98
C PHE A 170 9.85 -11.00 3.46
N VAL A 171 9.25 -11.96 2.75
CA VAL A 171 9.14 -11.97 1.29
C VAL A 171 7.90 -11.19 0.84
N HIS A 172 6.78 -11.39 1.53
CA HIS A 172 5.48 -10.96 1.04
C HIS A 172 4.98 -9.63 1.62
N LEU A 173 5.47 -9.23 2.79
CA LEU A 173 5.09 -7.99 3.47
C LEU A 173 6.25 -6.99 3.46
N THR A 174 5.99 -5.79 2.98
CA THR A 174 6.99 -4.70 2.81
C THR A 174 6.99 -3.73 4.00
N ASN A 175 6.25 -4.04 5.07
CA ASN A 175 6.17 -3.19 6.25
C ASN A 175 7.54 -3.07 6.93
N TYR A 176 7.97 -1.83 7.19
CA TYR A 176 9.21 -1.58 7.94
C TYR A 176 9.21 -2.25 9.33
N SER A 177 8.06 -2.27 10.02
CA SER A 177 7.92 -2.90 11.33
C SER A 177 8.24 -4.39 11.35
N ILE A 178 8.06 -5.07 10.21
CA ILE A 178 8.38 -6.49 10.01
C ILE A 178 9.84 -6.59 9.58
N ASN A 179 10.17 -6.00 8.41
CA ASN A 179 11.48 -6.19 7.78
C ASN A 179 12.66 -5.67 8.59
N LYS A 180 12.50 -4.64 9.43
CA LYS A 180 13.61 -4.12 10.26
C LYS A 180 14.22 -5.17 11.21
N ASN A 181 13.49 -6.25 11.49
CA ASN A 181 13.92 -7.33 12.36
C ASN A 181 14.60 -8.48 11.59
N ASN A 182 14.60 -8.46 10.25
CA ASN A 182 15.33 -9.45 9.46
C ASN A 182 16.83 -9.09 9.42
N THR A 183 17.69 -10.09 9.50
CA THR A 183 19.15 -9.97 9.37
C THR A 183 19.60 -9.41 8.02
N ASN A 184 18.85 -9.68 6.95
CA ASN A 184 19.13 -9.20 5.59
C ASN A 184 18.65 -7.75 5.36
N PHE A 185 18.02 -7.12 6.35
CA PHE A 185 17.52 -5.76 6.21
C PHE A 185 18.63 -4.72 6.23
N VAL A 186 18.99 -4.24 5.04
CA VAL A 186 19.89 -3.10 4.86
C VAL A 186 19.14 -1.78 5.09
N ARG A 187 19.51 -1.07 6.15
CA ARG A 187 19.01 0.29 6.44
C ARG A 187 19.74 1.30 5.57
N ASN A 188 18.98 2.23 5.01
CA ASN A 188 19.55 3.40 4.36
C ASN A 188 20.00 4.42 5.42
N GLU A 189 21.30 4.60 5.58
CA GLU A 189 21.92 5.46 6.60
C GLU A 189 22.15 6.91 6.12
N SER A 190 22.13 7.15 4.81
CA SER A 190 22.41 8.45 4.22
C SER A 190 21.25 8.94 3.35
N MET A 191 20.81 10.19 3.58
CA MET A 191 19.82 10.83 2.72
C MET A 191 20.34 11.12 1.30
N ALA A 192 21.66 11.07 1.09
CA ALA A 192 22.27 11.25 -0.23
C ALA A 192 22.20 9.98 -1.09
N SER A 193 22.00 8.81 -0.48
CA SER A 193 21.92 7.52 -1.17
C SER A 193 20.45 7.19 -1.44
N GLU A 194 19.90 7.69 -2.54
CA GLU A 194 18.46 7.63 -2.82
C GLU A 194 17.94 6.22 -3.19
N ASP A 195 18.81 5.34 -3.66
CA ASP A 195 18.56 4.00 -4.22
C ASP A 195 19.26 2.88 -3.42
N PHE A 196 19.58 3.12 -2.15
CA PHE A 196 20.31 2.17 -1.31
C PHE A 196 19.45 1.47 -0.25
N GLY A 197 19.70 0.17 -0.06
CA GLY A 197 19.03 -0.67 0.93
C GLY A 197 17.55 -0.89 0.63
N HIS A 198 16.75 -1.18 1.67
CA HIS A 198 15.35 -1.57 1.53
C HIS A 198 14.36 -0.39 1.55
N LYS A 199 14.87 0.81 1.27
CA LYS A 199 14.10 2.05 1.34
C LYS A 199 14.63 3.08 0.36
N TRP A 200 13.95 3.23 -0.76
CA TRP A 200 14.34 4.17 -1.81
C TRP A 200 13.41 5.38 -1.84
N THR A 201 13.87 6.45 -2.47
CA THR A 201 13.04 7.60 -2.87
C THR A 201 12.18 7.21 -4.07
N LEU A 202 11.05 7.90 -4.29
CA LEU A 202 10.24 7.72 -5.50
C LEU A 202 11.04 8.11 -6.74
N GLY A 203 11.82 9.20 -6.67
CA GLY A 203 12.67 9.63 -7.76
C GLY A 203 13.72 8.58 -8.17
N ALA A 204 14.31 7.87 -7.20
CA ALA A 204 15.21 6.75 -7.47
C ALA A 204 14.53 5.60 -8.19
N LEU A 205 13.33 5.21 -7.74
CA LEU A 205 12.56 4.16 -8.41
C LEU A 205 12.25 4.54 -9.85
N LEU A 206 11.73 5.74 -10.11
CA LEU A 206 11.36 6.16 -11.47
C LEU A 206 12.57 6.10 -12.41
N ARG A 207 13.74 6.59 -11.97
CA ARG A 207 14.99 6.48 -12.75
C ARG A 207 15.43 5.03 -12.98
N HIS A 208 15.17 4.14 -12.02
CA HIS A 208 15.47 2.72 -12.18
C HIS A 208 14.54 2.08 -13.23
N LEU A 209 13.24 2.38 -13.19
CA LEU A 209 12.26 1.88 -14.17
C LEU A 209 12.54 2.40 -15.59
N GLU A 210 12.91 3.67 -15.74
CA GLU A 210 13.33 4.24 -17.05
C GLU A 210 14.56 3.50 -17.61
N LYS A 211 15.53 3.13 -16.76
CA LYS A 211 16.71 2.36 -17.18
C LYS A 211 16.38 0.94 -17.62
N GLU A 212 15.37 0.33 -17.01
CA GLU A 212 14.82 -0.98 -17.41
C GLU A 212 13.91 -0.88 -18.65
N GLY A 213 13.74 0.32 -19.23
CA GLY A 213 12.96 0.54 -20.44
C GLY A 213 11.44 0.65 -20.23
N MET A 214 11.00 0.85 -18.98
CA MET A 214 9.59 1.05 -18.65
C MET A 214 9.20 2.53 -18.74
N ASP A 215 7.95 2.80 -19.12
CA ASP A 215 7.43 4.17 -19.08
C ASP A 215 7.13 4.58 -17.63
N ALA A 216 7.86 5.57 -17.15
CA ALA A 216 7.78 6.07 -15.78
C ALA A 216 7.13 7.46 -15.68
N LYS A 217 6.52 7.97 -16.78
CA LYS A 217 5.93 9.31 -16.86
C LYS A 217 4.47 9.32 -17.31
#